data_AF-A0A3D4TGC6-F1
#
_entry.id   AF-A0A3D4TGC6-F1
#
_cell.length_a   1.000
_cell.length_b   1.000
_cell.length_c   1.000
_cell.angle_alpha   90.00
_cell.angle_beta   90.00
_cell.angle_gamma   90.00
#
_symmetry.space_group_name_H-M   'P 1'
#
loop_
_entity.id
_entity.type
_entity.pdbx_description
1 polymer ?
#
loop_
_entity_poly.entity_id
_entity_poly.type
_entity_poly.pdbx_seq_one_letter_code
_entity_poly.pdbx_strand_id
1 'polypeptide(L)'
;GVLVDSEPLVARVLSEMLTERGWPLTPAQAGEVFLGQSVAHLAGLIAERTGKPFTEEWLEEFRRQRNIALERDLQAIQGAPEAVRAIAVATGGGGG
;
A
#
# COMPACT_ATOMS: atom_id res chain seq x y z
N GLY A 1 1.02 -6.03 17.12
CA GLY A 1 0.91 -6.58 15.77
C GLY A 1 -0.47 -6.27 15.27
N VAL A 2 -0.57 -5.42 14.25
CA VAL A 2 -1.65 -5.32 13.24
C VAL A 2 -1.33 -4.02 12.49
N LEU A 3 -0.56 -4.18 11.42
CA LEU A 3 -0.48 -3.23 10.31
C LEU A 3 -1.01 -4.00 9.09
N VAL A 4 -2.20 -4.59 9.23
CA VAL A 4 -2.79 -5.49 8.20
C VAL A 4 -3.70 -4.72 7.23
N ASP A 5 -4.00 -3.45 7.49
CA ASP A 5 -4.82 -2.63 6.59
C ASP A 5 -4.01 -1.80 5.57
N SER A 6 -2.67 -1.86 5.60
CA SER A 6 -1.83 -1.12 4.66
C SER A 6 -1.55 -1.88 3.35
N GLU A 7 -1.80 -3.19 3.29
CA GLU A 7 -1.59 -4.03 2.11
C GLU A 7 -2.42 -3.59 0.88
N PRO A 8 -3.74 -3.35 0.98
CA PRO A 8 -4.53 -2.92 -0.18
C PRO A 8 -4.15 -1.52 -0.67
N LEU A 9 -3.80 -0.61 0.25
CA LEU A 9 -3.36 0.73 -0.11
C LEU A 9 -1.99 0.72 -0.79
N VAL A 10 -1.06 -0.08 -0.29
CA VAL A 10 0.24 -0.32 -0.92
C VAL A 10 0.06 -0.91 -2.31
N ALA A 11 -0.75 -1.95 -2.45
CA ALA A 11 -1.01 -2.59 -3.74
C ALA A 11 -1.63 -1.62 -4.74
N ARG A 12 -2.55 -0.75 -4.30
CA ARG A 12 -3.15 0.30 -5.13
C ARG A 12 -2.09 1.28 -5.63
N VAL A 13 -1.36 1.93 -4.74
CA VAL A 13 -0.34 2.94 -5.11
C VAL A 13 0.73 2.33 -6.01
N LEU A 14 1.17 1.11 -5.69
CA LEU A 14 2.15 0.39 -6.49
C LEU A 14 1.61 0.07 -7.89
N SER A 15 0.36 -0.40 -8.00
CA SER A 15 -0.27 -0.70 -9.29
C SER A 15 -0.39 0.53 -10.18
N GLU A 16 -0.72 1.70 -9.62
CA GLU A 16 -0.79 2.97 -10.35
C GLU A 16 0.60 3.36 -10.88
N MET A 17 1.61 3.36 -10.00
CA MET A 17 2.98 3.73 -10.38
C MET A 17 3.61 2.77 -11.39
N LEU A 18 3.32 1.47 -11.32
CA LEU A 18 3.81 0.48 -12.27
C LEU A 18 3.10 0.62 -13.63
N THR A 19 1.80 0.91 -13.60
CA THR A 19 1.02 1.17 -14.82
C THR A 19 1.55 2.38 -15.58
N GLU A 20 1.86 3.49 -14.88
CA GLU A 20 2.51 4.67 -15.49
C GLU A 20 3.90 4.36 -16.07
N ARG A 21 4.57 3.33 -15.55
CA ARG A 21 5.87 2.88 -16.05
C ARG A 21 5.78 1.96 -17.26
N GLY A 22 4.58 1.56 -17.67
CA GLY A 22 4.35 0.67 -18.81
C GLY A 22 4.03 -0.77 -18.41
N TRP A 23 3.90 -1.06 -17.11
CA TRP A 23 3.43 -2.36 -16.62
C TRP A 23 2.00 -2.24 -16.07
N PRO A 24 0.97 -2.43 -16.92
CA PRO A 24 -0.42 -2.28 -16.49
C PRO A 24 -0.78 -3.39 -15.51
N LEU A 25 -1.03 -3.00 -14.26
CA LEU A 25 -1.45 -3.89 -13.19
C LEU A 25 -2.67 -3.29 -12.50
N THR A 26 -3.61 -4.16 -12.15
CA THR A 26 -4.68 -3.80 -11.21
C THR A 26 -4.20 -3.92 -9.76
N PRO A 27 -4.83 -3.22 -8.81
CA PRO A 27 -4.49 -3.36 -7.39
C PRO A 27 -4.57 -4.81 -6.89
N ALA A 28 -5.52 -5.62 -7.40
CA ALA A 28 -5.63 -7.03 -7.06
C ALA A 28 -4.42 -7.84 -7.56
N GLN A 29 -4.00 -7.62 -8.82
CA GLN A 29 -2.83 -8.27 -9.39
C GLN A 29 -1.53 -7.83 -8.69
N ALA A 30 -1.40 -6.55 -8.36
CA ALA A 30 -0.28 -6.09 -7.53
C ALA A 30 -0.33 -6.73 -6.14
N GLY A 31 -1.51 -6.87 -5.53
CA GLY A 31 -1.66 -7.61 -4.28
C GLY A 31 -1.13 -9.04 -4.40
N GLU A 32 -1.49 -9.77 -5.45
CA GLU A 32 -1.03 -11.16 -5.67
C GLU A 32 0.46 -11.26 -5.98
N VAL A 33 0.99 -10.39 -6.85
CA VAL A 33 2.40 -10.39 -7.23
C VAL A 33 3.29 -10.07 -6.04
N PHE A 34 2.85 -9.17 -5.15
CA PHE A 34 3.60 -8.71 -3.99
C PHE A 34 3.16 -9.42 -2.69
N LEU A 35 2.29 -10.43 -2.77
CA LEU A 35 1.79 -11.15 -1.60
C LEU A 35 2.94 -11.88 -0.90
N GLY A 36 3.23 -11.51 0.35
CA GLY A 36 4.34 -12.09 1.11
C GLY A 36 5.74 -11.75 0.56
N GLN A 37 5.84 -10.79 -0.37
CA GLN A 37 7.08 -10.37 -1.01
C GLN A 37 7.26 -8.85 -0.85
N SER A 38 8.49 -8.38 -0.65
CA SER A 38 8.75 -6.94 -0.58
C SER A 38 8.96 -6.35 -1.98
N VAL A 39 8.61 -5.07 -2.15
CA VAL A 39 8.83 -4.35 -3.43
C VAL A 39 10.31 -4.38 -3.84
N ALA A 40 11.22 -4.32 -2.87
CA ALA A 40 12.66 -4.45 -3.10
C ALA A 40 13.07 -5.85 -3.60
N HIS A 41 12.43 -6.92 -3.11
CA HIS A 41 12.66 -8.28 -3.59
C HIS A 41 12.28 -8.42 -5.07
N LEU A 42 11.20 -7.76 -5.47
CA LEU A 42 10.69 -7.79 -6.85
C LEU A 42 11.27 -6.66 -7.73
N ALA A 43 12.28 -5.92 -7.26
CA ALA A 43 12.92 -4.84 -8.01
C ALA A 43 13.44 -5.30 -9.38
N GLY A 44 14.04 -6.49 -9.45
CA GLY A 44 14.52 -7.08 -10.71
C GLY A 44 13.37 -7.36 -11.68
N LEU A 45 12.27 -7.95 -11.18
CA LEU A 45 11.07 -8.20 -11.99
C LEU A 45 10.42 -6.89 -12.47
N ILE A 46 10.31 -5.90 -11.59
CA ILE A 46 9.79 -4.57 -11.96
C ILE A 46 10.64 -3.96 -13.06
N ALA A 47 11.96 -4.02 -12.93
CA ALA A 47 12.86 -3.46 -13.93
C ALA A 47 12.75 -4.17 -15.28
N GLU A 48 12.63 -5.50 -15.27
CA GLU A 48 12.41 -6.31 -16.46
C GLU A 48 11.07 -5.98 -17.15
N ARG A 49 9.98 -5.92 -16.38
CA ARG A 49 8.63 -5.70 -16.91
C ARG A 49 8.37 -4.27 -17.37
N THR A 50 8.94 -3.30 -16.67
CA THR A 50 8.80 -1.88 -17.05
C THR A 50 9.87 -1.42 -18.04
N GLY A 51 10.96 -2.19 -18.20
CA GLY A 51 12.14 -1.76 -18.95
C GLY A 51 12.86 -0.56 -18.34
N LYS A 52 12.52 -0.16 -17.11
CA LYS A 52 13.08 1.01 -16.41
C LYS A 52 13.85 0.56 -15.17
N PRO A 53 14.96 1.22 -14.82
CA PRO A 53 15.70 0.87 -13.62
C PRO A 53 14.84 1.10 -12.37
N PHE A 54 14.95 0.16 -11.43
CA PHE A 54 14.47 0.34 -10.07
C PHE A 54 15.51 1.15 -9.29
N THR A 55 15.26 2.45 -9.12
CA THR A 55 16.16 3.36 -8.41
C THR A 55 15.66 3.60 -6.98
N GLU A 56 16.57 4.00 -6.10
CA GLU A 56 16.19 4.41 -4.73
C GLU A 56 15.24 5.61 -4.75
N GLU A 57 15.46 6.56 -5.66
CA GLU A 57 14.56 7.71 -5.89
C GLU A 57 13.11 7.28 -6.19
N TRP A 58 12.93 6.20 -6.96
CA TRP A 58 11.59 5.68 -7.22
C TRP A 58 10.97 5.02 -5.99
N LEU A 59 11.77 4.34 -5.18
CA LEU A 59 11.30 3.75 -3.93
C LEU A 59 10.89 4.85 -2.93
N GLU A 60 11.63 5.96 -2.90
CA GLU A 60 11.28 7.14 -2.11
C GLU A 60 9.98 7.79 -2.59
N GLU A 61 9.81 7.94 -3.91
CA GLU A 61 8.56 8.38 -4.52
C GLU A 61 7.39 7.47 -4.13
N PHE A 62 7.57 6.15 -4.23
CA PHE A 62 6.56 5.19 -3.80
C PHE A 62 6.19 5.36 -2.33
N ARG A 63 7.18 5.53 -1.43
CA ARG A 63 6.93 5.78 -0.01
C ARG A 63 6.16 7.07 0.22
N ARG A 64 6.47 8.13 -0.54
CA ARG A 64 5.79 9.44 -0.49
C ARG A 64 4.34 9.32 -0.95
N GLN A 65 4.08 8.73 -2.10
CA GLN A 65 2.73 8.49 -2.63
C GLN A 65 1.88 7.64 -1.69
N ARG A 66 2.49 6.59 -1.11
CA ARG A 66 1.88 5.74 -0.09
C ARG A 66 1.51 6.54 1.16
N ASN A 67 2.40 7.44 1.62
CA ASN A 67 2.10 8.30 2.77
C ASN A 67 0.94 9.25 2.47
N ILE A 68 0.96 9.92 1.32
CA ILE A 68 -0.14 10.80 0.87
C ILE A 68 -1.46 10.05 0.81
N ALA A 69 -1.45 8.81 0.28
CA ALA A 69 -2.64 7.98 0.22
C ALA A 69 -3.13 7.60 1.63
N LEU A 70 -2.24 7.23 2.54
CA LEU A 70 -2.58 6.96 3.95
C LEU A 70 -3.19 8.19 4.63
N GLU A 71 -2.59 9.37 4.44
CA GLU A 71 -3.10 10.63 4.99
C GLU A 71 -4.50 10.96 4.44
N ARG A 72 -4.73 10.73 3.15
CA ARG A 72 -6.05 10.92 2.52
C ARG A 72 -7.10 9.94 3.04
N ASP A 73 -6.72 8.68 3.24
CA ASP A 73 -7.61 7.66 3.79
C ASP A 73 -7.97 7.97 5.25
N LEU A 74 -6.96 8.38 6.05
CA LEU A 74 -7.15 8.87 7.41
C LEU A 74 -8.07 10.11 7.49
N GLN A 75 -7.97 11.04 6.53
CA GLN A 75 -8.86 12.20 6.43
C GLN A 75 -10.29 11.80 5.99
N ALA A 76 -10.42 10.85 5.06
CA ALA A 76 -11.72 10.33 4.63
C ALA A 76 -12.48 9.68 5.80
N ILE A 77 -11.76 8.98 6.68
CA ILE A 77 -12.30 8.41 7.92
C ILE A 77 -12.80 9.51 8.88
N GLN A 78 -12.10 10.64 8.97
CA GLN A 78 -12.52 11.77 9.81
C GLN A 78 -13.74 12.54 9.27
N GLY A 79 -13.96 12.48 7.95
CA GLY A 79 -15.10 13.12 7.27
C GLY A 79 -16.33 12.22 7.05
N ALA A 80 -16.25 10.92 7.37
CA ALA A 80 -17.32 9.95 7.12
C ALA A 80 -17.84 9.33 8.44
N PRO A 81 -18.99 9.78 8.98
CA PRO A 81 -19.53 9.26 10.25
C PRO A 81 -20.09 7.83 10.21
N GLU A 82 -19.77 6.97 9.22
CA GLU A 82 -20.39 5.63 9.13
C GLU A 82 -19.43 4.44 9.01
N ALA A 83 -18.11 4.62 8.84
CA ALA A 83 -17.20 3.50 8.53
C ALA A 83 -16.11 3.21 9.58
N VAL A 84 -16.27 3.61 10.84
CA VAL A 84 -15.39 3.16 11.94
C VAL A 84 -16.18 2.31 12.93
N ARG A 85 -16.58 1.11 12.51
CA ARG A 85 -17.09 0.05 13.39
C ARG A 85 -16.25 -1.23 13.32
N ALA A 86 -14.93 -1.12 13.18
CA ALA A 86 -14.08 -2.31 13.18
C ALA A 86 -12.87 -2.27 14.15
N ILE A 87 -12.55 -1.15 14.80
CA ILE A 87 -11.36 -1.08 15.65
C ILE A 87 -11.67 -0.35 16.97
N ALA A 88 -12.41 -1.02 17.86
CA ALA A 88 -12.53 -0.60 19.27
C ALA A 88 -12.92 -1.76 20.21
N VAL A 89 -12.48 -2.99 19.97
CA VAL A 89 -12.57 -4.08 20.96
C VAL A 89 -11.23 -4.78 21.07
N ALA A 90 -10.21 -4.07 21.58
CA ALA A 90 -8.97 -4.68 22.04
C ALA A 90 -8.29 -3.90 23.19
N THR A 91 -9.04 -3.08 23.93
CA THR A 91 -8.55 -2.46 25.17
C THR A 91 -9.68 -2.43 26.20
N GLY A 92 -10.00 -3.60 26.75
CA GLY A 92 -11.01 -3.73 27.80
C GLY A 92 -10.85 -5.03 28.56
N GLY A 93 -9.92 -5.05 29.51
CA GLY A 93 -9.81 -6.10 30.54
C GLY A 93 -8.43 -6.06 31.19
N GLY A 94 -8.25 -5.68 32.45
CA GLY A 94 -9.20 -5.20 33.45
C GLY A 94 -8.38 -4.70 34.63
N GLY A 95 -8.82 -3.58 35.22
CA GLY A 95 -8.47 -3.24 36.59
C GLY A 95 -9.50 -3.89 37.51
N GLY A 96 -9.02 -4.50 38.58
CA GLY A 96 -9.78 -5.16 39.64
C GLY A 96 -8.83 -5.90 40.56
#